data_AF-A0A381R7G9-F1
#
_entry.id   AF-A0A381R7G9-F1
#
_cell.length_a   1.000
_cell.length_b   1.000
_cell.length_c   1.000
_cell.angle_alpha   90.00
_cell.angle_beta   90.00
_cell.angle_gamma   90.00
#
_symmetry.space_group_name_H-M   'P 1'
#
loop_
_entity.id
_entity.type
_entity.pdbx_description
1 polymer ?
#
loop_
_entity_poly.entity_id
_entity_poly.type
_entity_poly.pdbx_seq_one_letter_code
_entity_poly.pdbx_strand_id
1 'polypeptide(L)'
;HLKTIVPISGLIGVRELMWRNGSSEARAPFMHNVVYGGFGTDGDDEDLQNACPDYIAGPIHGANGYVFGGNEFQNALVEGYWEERYFLPDVLENYQGSVYIVHGFHDWNVDPHMALPTLNILKDHGIDAKLLMGQWDHDYPDRPTYLRDRSDPGRGSEAFPQMVRYDWMQDLLEWFTWYLREEGPQPNMWTEIQDNQGQWRATDRYPQADVEKREFALGEELAHPGGSLLVYPGSQDVVFETEPFVAEFRFGGLPQLHIDVTPQGSGGQLYALLQDCDSEGCIHVGHAIMDLRYHAGGTDYQVVAPGVTINAKMEFLAMDVVIPQGHTLRLSLRSTGDDYLPASTSAPVEIEPGDDSVLRVDEVNPDIEHYFLPPQCRHPACVAE
;
A
#
# COMPACT_ATOMS: atom_id res chain seq x y z
N HIS A 1 6.04 2.94 30.95
CA HIS A 1 5.52 2.52 29.64
C HIS A 1 6.39 3.12 28.55
N LEU A 2 6.47 2.49 27.39
CA LEU A 2 7.09 3.10 26.21
C LEU A 2 6.36 4.41 25.90
N LYS A 3 7.07 5.54 25.84
CA LYS A 3 6.44 6.87 25.76
C LYS A 3 6.05 7.28 24.34
N THR A 4 6.82 6.86 23.34
CA THR A 4 6.56 7.18 21.94
C THR A 4 7.17 6.12 21.01
N ILE A 5 6.58 5.92 19.84
CA ILE A 5 7.04 5.04 18.75
C ILE A 5 7.18 5.89 17.48
N VAL A 6 8.30 5.75 16.77
CA VAL A 6 8.53 6.42 15.49
C VAL A 6 8.92 5.38 14.45
N PRO A 7 7.95 4.68 13.84
CA PRO A 7 8.27 3.70 12.81
C PRO A 7 8.63 4.41 11.51
N ILE A 8 9.74 4.00 10.92
CA ILE A 8 10.13 4.33 9.55
C ILE A 8 9.92 3.04 8.77
N SER A 9 8.91 3.00 7.91
CA SER A 9 8.46 1.78 7.26
C SER A 9 8.04 0.69 8.27
N GLY A 10 7.08 1.05 9.14
CA GLY A 10 6.66 0.23 10.27
C GLY A 10 5.78 -0.97 9.93
N LEU A 11 5.74 -1.94 10.84
CA LEU A 11 4.92 -3.15 10.72
C LEU A 11 3.80 -3.18 11.75
N ILE A 12 2.57 -3.46 11.31
CA ILE A 12 1.43 -3.77 12.17
C ILE A 12 1.28 -5.27 12.45
N GLY A 13 1.89 -6.11 11.62
CA GLY A 13 1.92 -7.56 11.78
C GLY A 13 2.62 -8.27 10.62
N VAL A 14 3.08 -9.50 10.85
CA VAL A 14 3.88 -10.23 9.86
C VAL A 14 3.00 -10.82 8.76
N ARG A 15 1.78 -11.28 9.09
CA ARG A 15 0.82 -11.74 8.08
C ARG A 15 0.41 -10.58 7.19
N GLU A 16 0.12 -9.43 7.78
CA GLU A 16 -0.32 -8.23 7.06
C GLU A 16 0.79 -7.75 6.12
N LEU A 17 2.07 -7.84 6.51
CA LEU A 17 3.18 -7.52 5.61
C LEU A 17 3.23 -8.44 4.38
N MET A 18 3.00 -9.73 4.61
CA MET A 18 3.24 -10.78 3.60
C MET A 18 2.02 -11.06 2.71
N TRP A 19 0.81 -10.74 3.17
CA TRP A 19 -0.43 -10.98 2.44
C TRP A 19 -1.33 -9.76 2.41
N ARG A 20 -1.84 -9.46 1.21
CA ARG A 20 -2.84 -8.42 0.96
C ARG A 20 -3.99 -9.01 0.14
N ASN A 21 -5.21 -8.92 0.65
CA ASN A 21 -6.42 -9.51 0.03
C ASN A 21 -6.22 -10.98 -0.38
N GLY A 22 -5.55 -11.77 0.47
CA GLY A 22 -5.22 -13.17 0.23
C GLY A 22 -4.07 -13.44 -0.74
N SER A 23 -3.58 -12.44 -1.47
CA SER A 23 -2.43 -12.56 -2.35
C SER A 23 -1.14 -12.54 -1.55
N SER A 24 -0.23 -13.44 -1.90
CA SER A 24 1.09 -13.59 -1.26
C SER A 24 2.11 -12.71 -1.95
N GLU A 25 2.83 -11.90 -1.19
CA GLU A 25 4.10 -11.31 -1.65
C GLU A 25 5.15 -12.43 -1.84
N ALA A 26 6.15 -12.20 -2.69
CA ALA A 26 7.15 -13.17 -3.12
C ALA A 26 7.94 -13.80 -1.98
N ARG A 27 8.19 -13.05 -0.90
CA ARG A 27 8.91 -13.52 0.29
C ARG A 27 8.03 -14.32 1.24
N ALA A 28 6.71 -14.19 1.18
CA ALA A 28 5.80 -14.81 2.15
C ALA A 28 6.08 -16.31 2.45
N PRO A 29 6.41 -17.17 1.46
CA PRO A 29 6.70 -18.58 1.74
C PRO A 29 7.97 -18.83 2.58
N PHE A 30 8.86 -17.85 2.71
CA PHE A 30 10.18 -18.02 3.35
C PHE A 30 10.62 -16.87 4.27
N MET A 31 9.85 -15.79 4.37
CA MET A 31 10.31 -14.52 4.95
C MET A 31 10.80 -14.66 6.39
N HIS A 32 10.02 -15.30 7.29
CA HIS A 32 10.34 -15.27 8.72
C HIS A 32 11.72 -15.83 9.03
N ASN A 33 12.16 -16.86 8.30
CA ASN A 33 13.48 -17.46 8.48
C ASN A 33 14.59 -16.82 7.69
N VAL A 34 14.34 -16.57 6.41
CA VAL A 34 15.43 -16.17 5.51
C VAL A 34 15.78 -14.71 5.71
N VAL A 35 14.79 -13.88 6.05
CA VAL A 35 14.99 -12.44 6.22
C VAL A 35 15.21 -12.10 7.69
N TYR A 36 14.23 -12.33 8.58
CA TYR A 36 14.38 -11.97 10.00
C TYR A 36 15.29 -12.91 10.79
N GLY A 37 15.18 -14.23 10.59
CA GLY A 37 16.11 -15.19 11.20
C GLY A 37 17.55 -14.96 10.73
N GLY A 38 17.76 -14.62 9.46
CA GLY A 38 19.07 -14.32 8.88
C GLY A 38 19.75 -13.08 9.44
N PHE A 39 19.00 -12.04 9.83
CA PHE A 39 19.57 -10.87 10.53
C PHE A 39 20.05 -11.18 11.95
N GLY A 40 19.54 -12.25 12.56
CA GLY A 40 19.97 -12.74 13.86
C GLY A 40 21.06 -13.82 13.79
N THR A 41 21.54 -14.17 12.60
CA THR A 41 22.63 -15.15 12.46
C THR A 41 23.83 -14.48 11.80
N ASP A 42 24.80 -14.03 12.59
CA ASP A 42 26.04 -13.42 12.08
C ASP A 42 27.28 -14.32 12.27
N GLY A 43 27.07 -15.53 12.80
CA GLY A 43 28.11 -16.55 12.97
C GLY A 43 28.79 -16.52 14.33
N ASP A 44 28.23 -15.79 15.30
CA ASP A 44 28.73 -15.71 16.67
C ASP A 44 27.96 -16.61 17.67
N ASP A 45 28.37 -16.59 18.94
CA ASP A 45 27.78 -17.44 19.97
C ASP A 45 26.35 -17.00 20.41
N GLU A 46 25.87 -15.84 19.95
CA GLU A 46 24.51 -15.31 20.17
C GLU A 46 23.50 -15.83 19.13
N ASP A 47 23.97 -16.42 18.01
CA ASP A 47 23.14 -17.10 16.99
C ASP A 47 22.19 -18.15 17.60
N LEU A 48 22.63 -18.85 18.66
CA LEU A 48 21.83 -19.85 19.37
C LEU A 48 20.63 -19.22 20.12
N GLN A 49 20.70 -17.94 20.47
CA GLN A 49 19.59 -17.19 21.09
C GLN A 49 18.54 -16.79 20.04
N ASN A 50 18.96 -16.65 18.78
CA ASN A 50 18.09 -16.36 17.65
C ASN A 50 17.48 -17.64 17.02
N ALA A 51 17.95 -18.83 17.42
CA ALA A 51 17.38 -20.11 17.03
C ALA A 51 16.09 -20.46 17.83
N CYS A 52 15.04 -19.65 17.67
CA CYS A 52 13.72 -19.93 18.27
C CYS A 52 12.95 -20.99 17.45
N PRO A 53 12.16 -21.88 18.09
CA PRO A 53 11.33 -22.87 17.41
C PRO A 53 10.43 -22.28 16.32
N ASP A 54 9.96 -21.05 16.53
CA ASP A 54 9.07 -20.38 15.60
C ASP A 54 9.75 -19.98 14.29
N TYR A 55 11.06 -19.72 14.31
CA TYR A 55 11.82 -19.59 13.09
C TYR A 55 11.71 -20.92 12.32
N ILE A 56 12.06 -22.06 12.92
CA ILE A 56 11.94 -23.36 12.24
C ILE A 56 10.52 -23.62 11.68
N ALA A 57 9.48 -23.20 12.39
CA ALA A 57 8.08 -23.34 11.96
C ALA A 57 7.67 -22.36 10.84
N GLY A 58 8.32 -21.20 10.72
CA GLY A 58 7.91 -20.12 9.83
C GLY A 58 7.75 -20.48 8.35
N PRO A 59 8.66 -21.23 7.70
CA PRO A 59 8.50 -21.68 6.32
C PRO A 59 7.34 -22.64 6.14
N ILE A 60 7.00 -23.44 7.17
CA ILE A 60 5.86 -24.34 7.12
C ILE A 60 4.58 -23.51 7.08
N HIS A 61 4.44 -22.53 7.98
CA HIS A 61 3.29 -21.61 8.00
C HIS A 61 3.25 -20.70 6.76
N GLY A 62 4.39 -20.21 6.29
CA GLY A 62 4.46 -19.40 5.06
C GLY A 62 4.02 -20.19 3.83
N ALA A 63 4.56 -21.41 3.66
CA ALA A 63 4.20 -22.28 2.55
C ALA A 63 2.75 -22.76 2.63
N ASN A 64 2.25 -23.10 3.82
CA ASN A 64 0.85 -23.48 4.02
C ASN A 64 -0.10 -22.31 3.73
N GLY A 65 0.21 -21.12 4.25
CA GLY A 65 -0.51 -19.87 3.96
C GLY A 65 -0.61 -19.63 2.45
N TYR A 66 0.48 -19.80 1.70
CA TYR A 66 0.46 -19.70 0.24
C TYR A 66 -0.35 -20.84 -0.42
N VAL A 67 0.00 -22.11 -0.16
CA VAL A 67 -0.59 -23.29 -0.82
C VAL A 67 -2.09 -23.37 -0.61
N PHE A 68 -2.56 -23.11 0.61
CA PHE A 68 -3.98 -23.19 0.97
C PHE A 68 -4.70 -21.84 0.89
N GLY A 69 -4.06 -20.79 0.37
CA GLY A 69 -4.66 -19.45 0.22
C GLY A 69 -5.13 -18.84 1.52
N GLY A 70 -4.34 -18.99 2.59
CA GLY A 70 -4.63 -18.42 3.89
C GLY A 70 -5.72 -19.12 4.68
N ASN A 71 -6.19 -20.31 4.26
CA ASN A 71 -7.05 -21.15 5.11
C ASN A 71 -6.45 -21.36 6.51
N GLU A 72 -5.12 -21.49 6.58
CA GLU A 72 -4.37 -21.60 7.83
C GLU A 72 -4.58 -20.40 8.77
N PHE A 73 -4.83 -19.20 8.25
CA PHE A 73 -5.11 -18.00 9.05
C PHE A 73 -6.44 -18.09 9.83
N GLN A 74 -7.29 -19.04 9.46
CA GLN A 74 -8.60 -19.26 10.04
C GLN A 74 -8.71 -20.64 10.70
N ASN A 75 -7.64 -21.42 10.68
CA ASN A 75 -7.67 -22.80 11.11
C ASN A 75 -7.26 -22.93 12.59
N ALA A 76 -8.24 -23.32 13.42
CA ALA A 76 -8.05 -23.58 14.84
C ALA A 76 -6.96 -24.62 15.18
N LEU A 77 -6.57 -25.48 14.23
CA LEU A 77 -5.52 -26.48 14.40
C LEU A 77 -4.10 -25.90 14.25
N VAL A 78 -3.98 -24.64 13.83
CA VAL A 78 -2.72 -23.89 13.63
C VAL A 78 -2.77 -22.54 14.38
N GLU A 79 -3.66 -22.44 15.37
CA GLU A 79 -3.86 -21.26 16.22
C GLU A 79 -2.54 -20.76 16.85
N GLY A 80 -2.38 -19.45 16.89
CA GLY A 80 -1.28 -18.77 17.60
C GLY A 80 -0.14 -18.24 16.72
N TYR A 81 0.33 -18.94 15.68
CA TYR A 81 1.57 -18.52 15.00
C TYR A 81 1.50 -17.11 14.40
N TRP A 82 0.45 -16.81 13.62
CA TRP A 82 0.25 -15.49 13.02
C TRP A 82 -0.32 -14.47 14.01
N GLU A 83 -1.14 -14.92 14.96
CA GLU A 83 -1.80 -14.06 15.95
C GLU A 83 -0.80 -13.44 16.92
N GLU A 84 0.19 -14.20 17.39
CA GLU A 84 1.30 -13.70 18.23
C GLU A 84 2.18 -12.67 17.51
N ARG A 85 2.06 -12.59 16.18
CA ARG A 85 2.83 -11.70 15.30
C ARG A 85 1.98 -10.59 14.71
N TYR A 86 0.79 -10.36 15.25
CA TYR A 86 -0.07 -9.24 14.92
C TYR A 86 -0.04 -8.21 16.05
N PHE A 87 0.68 -7.11 15.83
CA PHE A 87 1.06 -6.16 16.88
C PHE A 87 0.02 -5.07 17.12
N LEU A 88 -0.76 -4.71 16.08
CA LEU A 88 -1.70 -3.59 16.17
C LEU A 88 -2.74 -3.75 17.29
N PRO A 89 -3.40 -4.91 17.50
CA PRO A 89 -4.38 -5.06 18.59
C PRO A 89 -3.78 -4.75 19.97
N ASP A 90 -2.57 -5.24 20.24
CA ASP A 90 -1.88 -4.98 21.51
C ASP A 90 -1.57 -3.50 21.69
N VAL A 91 -1.19 -2.80 20.61
CA VAL A 91 -1.00 -1.34 20.63
C VAL A 91 -2.32 -0.64 20.96
N LEU A 92 -3.42 -1.00 20.29
CA LEU A 92 -4.72 -0.36 20.50
C LEU A 92 -5.27 -0.60 21.91
N GLU A 93 -5.04 -1.78 22.50
CA GLU A 93 -5.53 -2.11 23.83
C GLU A 93 -4.67 -1.54 24.96
N ASN A 94 -3.33 -1.54 24.80
CA ASN A 94 -2.42 -1.33 25.93
C ASN A 94 -1.57 -0.06 25.82
N TYR A 95 -1.43 0.53 24.64
CA TYR A 95 -0.52 1.64 24.42
C TYR A 95 -1.14 2.99 24.79
N GLN A 96 -0.44 3.76 25.62
CA GLN A 96 -0.86 5.09 26.08
C GLN A 96 0.14 6.18 25.70
N GLY A 97 1.04 5.89 24.76
CA GLY A 97 2.00 6.85 24.23
C GLY A 97 1.53 7.44 22.92
N SER A 98 2.50 7.88 22.11
CA SER A 98 2.26 8.52 20.81
C SER A 98 2.97 7.79 19.67
N VAL A 99 2.49 7.96 18.44
CA VAL A 99 3.04 7.31 17.24
C VAL A 99 3.31 8.34 16.14
N TYR A 100 4.55 8.45 15.67
CA TYR A 100 4.88 9.26 14.49
C TYR A 100 5.37 8.36 13.35
N ILE A 101 4.47 8.06 12.41
CA ILE A 101 4.73 7.22 11.24
C ILE A 101 5.48 8.02 10.17
N VAL A 102 6.56 7.45 9.64
CA VAL A 102 7.26 7.96 8.45
C VAL A 102 7.26 6.85 7.40
N HIS A 103 6.72 7.10 6.21
CA HIS A 103 6.48 6.04 5.23
C HIS A 103 6.49 6.59 3.79
N GLY A 104 6.75 5.73 2.81
CA GLY A 104 6.75 6.09 1.39
C GLY A 104 5.61 5.42 0.61
N PHE A 105 4.96 6.11 -0.32
CA PHE A 105 3.93 5.52 -1.19
C PHE A 105 4.50 4.45 -2.13
N HIS A 106 5.80 4.52 -2.41
CA HIS A 106 6.52 3.56 -3.24
C HIS A 106 7.33 2.54 -2.42
N ASP A 107 7.18 2.52 -1.09
CA ASP A 107 7.80 1.48 -0.25
C ASP A 107 7.03 0.16 -0.43
N TRP A 108 7.49 -0.68 -1.35
CA TRP A 108 6.90 -2.01 -1.59
C TRP A 108 7.73 -3.13 -0.94
N ASN A 109 8.72 -2.75 -0.13
CA ASN A 109 9.32 -3.68 0.82
C ASN A 109 8.41 -3.81 2.06
N VAL A 110 7.84 -2.69 2.50
CA VAL A 110 6.80 -2.58 3.51
C VAL A 110 5.67 -1.74 2.92
N ASP A 111 4.73 -2.41 2.27
CA ASP A 111 3.64 -1.79 1.53
C ASP A 111 2.89 -0.70 2.34
N PRO A 112 2.38 0.36 1.68
CA PRO A 112 1.67 1.47 2.33
C PRO A 112 0.46 1.05 3.19
N HIS A 113 -0.11 -0.14 3.00
CA HIS A 113 -1.23 -0.60 3.82
C HIS A 113 -0.85 -0.84 5.30
N MET A 114 0.44 -0.87 5.62
CA MET A 114 0.93 -0.93 6.99
C MET A 114 0.79 0.41 7.71
N ALA A 115 0.94 1.53 6.98
CA ALA A 115 0.77 2.89 7.50
C ALA A 115 -0.69 3.38 7.41
N LEU A 116 -1.38 3.04 6.31
CA LEU A 116 -2.73 3.50 6.00
C LEU A 116 -3.63 2.30 5.73
N PRO A 117 -4.73 2.10 6.48
CA PRO A 117 -5.43 3.07 7.33
C PRO A 117 -4.98 3.11 8.81
N THR A 118 -3.88 2.45 9.18
CA THR A 118 -3.40 2.36 10.58
C THR A 118 -3.35 3.70 11.31
N LEU A 119 -2.91 4.77 10.63
CA LEU A 119 -2.93 6.14 11.18
C LEU A 119 -4.32 6.53 11.73
N ASN A 120 -5.36 6.32 10.94
CA ASN A 120 -6.72 6.68 11.32
C ASN A 120 -7.23 5.78 12.43
N ILE A 121 -6.90 4.48 12.40
CA ILE A 121 -7.25 3.53 13.47
C ILE A 121 -6.64 3.98 14.81
N LEU A 122 -5.37 4.40 14.83
CA LEU A 122 -4.70 4.92 16.02
C LEU A 122 -5.40 6.19 16.54
N LYS A 123 -5.66 7.16 15.66
CA LYS A 123 -6.37 8.40 16.00
C LYS A 123 -7.76 8.12 16.57
N ASP A 124 -8.50 7.17 15.98
CA ASP A 124 -9.86 6.79 16.42
C ASP A 124 -9.85 6.11 17.80
N HIS A 125 -8.74 5.48 18.18
CA HIS A 125 -8.50 4.94 19.54
C HIS A 125 -7.95 5.97 20.52
N GLY A 126 -7.85 7.25 20.12
CA GLY A 126 -7.36 8.32 20.97
C GLY A 126 -5.85 8.31 21.20
N ILE A 127 -5.09 7.59 20.36
CA ILE A 127 -3.63 7.63 20.38
C ILE A 127 -3.17 8.86 19.59
N ASP A 128 -2.31 9.67 20.20
CA ASP A 128 -1.68 10.81 19.53
C ASP A 128 -0.81 10.30 18.36
N ALA A 129 -1.32 10.45 17.14
CA ALA A 129 -0.68 9.92 15.95
C ALA A 129 -0.50 10.97 14.83
N LYS A 130 0.70 10.96 14.25
CA LYS A 130 1.12 11.80 13.11
C LYS A 130 1.69 10.91 11.99
N LEU A 131 1.59 11.37 10.74
CA LEU A 131 2.18 10.72 9.56
C LEU A 131 2.95 11.73 8.71
N LEU A 132 4.13 11.31 8.24
CA LEU A 132 4.89 11.91 7.14
C LEU A 132 4.95 10.89 6.00
N MET A 133 4.25 11.17 4.90
CA MET A 133 4.12 10.26 3.76
C MET A 133 4.60 10.93 2.48
N GLY A 134 5.65 10.41 1.85
CA GLY A 134 6.15 10.95 0.58
C GLY A 134 6.24 9.92 -0.53
N GLN A 135 6.73 10.35 -1.69
CA GLN A 135 6.81 9.53 -2.90
C GLN A 135 8.13 8.76 -3.01
N TRP A 136 8.65 8.22 -1.89
CA TRP A 136 9.89 7.44 -1.86
C TRP A 136 9.64 5.94 -1.65
N ASP A 137 10.66 5.13 -1.96
CA ASP A 137 10.73 3.68 -1.73
C ASP A 137 11.03 3.37 -0.24
N HIS A 138 11.57 2.21 0.11
CA HIS A 138 11.99 1.84 1.47
C HIS A 138 13.23 2.62 1.92
N ASP A 139 13.05 3.89 2.28
CA ASP A 139 14.11 4.86 2.57
C ASP A 139 13.74 5.93 3.58
N TYR A 140 14.78 6.63 4.06
CA TYR A 140 14.65 7.82 4.90
C TYR A 140 14.45 9.08 4.04
N PRO A 141 13.63 10.04 4.49
CA PRO A 141 13.22 11.16 3.66
C PRO A 141 14.30 12.24 3.48
N ASP A 142 15.44 12.14 4.17
CA ASP A 142 16.57 13.08 4.08
C ASP A 142 17.77 12.55 3.29
N ARG A 143 17.59 11.49 2.48
CA ARG A 143 18.65 10.80 1.75
C ARG A 143 18.58 11.05 0.23
N PRO A 144 18.85 12.28 -0.25
CA PRO A 144 18.58 12.68 -1.65
C PRO A 144 19.25 11.80 -2.70
N THR A 145 20.45 11.26 -2.45
CA THR A 145 21.11 10.34 -3.38
C THR A 145 20.32 9.04 -3.53
N TYR A 146 19.87 8.45 -2.41
CA TYR A 146 19.08 7.21 -2.44
C TYR A 146 17.71 7.46 -3.04
N LEU A 147 17.04 8.55 -2.62
CA LEU A 147 15.74 8.95 -3.14
C LEU A 147 15.78 9.13 -4.66
N ARG A 148 16.82 9.75 -5.21
CA ARG A 148 17.00 9.88 -6.67
C ARG A 148 17.31 8.54 -7.33
N ASP A 149 18.29 7.80 -6.80
CA ASP A 149 18.85 6.63 -7.47
C ASP A 149 17.90 5.40 -7.41
N ARG A 150 16.90 5.39 -6.51
CA ARG A 150 15.88 4.33 -6.38
C ARG A 150 14.50 4.72 -6.89
N SER A 151 14.34 5.92 -7.44
CA SER A 151 13.07 6.35 -8.01
C SER A 151 13.17 6.39 -9.54
N ASP A 152 12.70 5.33 -10.17
CA ASP A 152 12.45 5.28 -11.61
C ASP A 152 11.13 6.01 -11.98
N PRO A 153 10.85 6.28 -13.27
CA PRO A 153 9.55 6.79 -13.70
C PRO A 153 8.37 5.91 -13.24
N GLY A 154 7.35 6.52 -12.64
CA GLY A 154 6.23 5.83 -11.99
C GLY A 154 6.58 5.17 -10.65
N ARG A 155 7.79 5.41 -10.13
CA ARG A 155 8.30 4.96 -8.82
C ARG A 155 8.77 6.14 -7.96
N GLY A 156 8.16 7.31 -8.17
CA GLY A 156 8.35 8.50 -7.34
C GLY A 156 9.24 9.57 -7.95
N SER A 157 9.93 9.29 -9.06
CA SER A 157 10.91 10.21 -9.67
C SER A 157 10.30 11.58 -10.02
N GLU A 158 9.00 11.59 -10.34
CA GLU A 158 8.19 12.75 -10.68
C GLU A 158 8.11 13.77 -9.54
N ALA A 159 8.19 13.30 -8.30
CA ALA A 159 8.14 14.13 -7.09
C ALA A 159 9.52 14.59 -6.61
N PHE A 160 10.61 14.20 -7.28
CA PHE A 160 11.97 14.60 -6.94
C PHE A 160 12.31 15.97 -7.58
N PRO A 161 12.98 16.90 -6.88
CA PRO A 161 13.59 16.79 -5.54
C PRO A 161 12.68 17.16 -4.37
N GLN A 162 11.41 17.48 -4.59
CA GLN A 162 10.49 17.97 -3.57
C GLN A 162 10.19 16.91 -2.49
N MET A 163 10.44 15.63 -2.75
CA MET A 163 10.28 14.55 -1.76
C MET A 163 11.31 14.61 -0.61
N VAL A 164 12.41 15.36 -0.76
CA VAL A 164 13.46 15.45 0.26
C VAL A 164 13.00 16.33 1.42
N ARG A 165 12.92 15.75 2.63
CA ARG A 165 12.51 16.43 3.85
C ARG A 165 13.66 16.55 4.83
N TYR A 166 14.44 17.63 4.77
CA TYR A 166 15.49 17.87 5.78
C TYR A 166 14.96 18.33 7.14
N ASP A 167 13.77 18.91 7.15
CA ASP A 167 13.05 19.35 8.34
C ASP A 167 12.53 18.20 9.21
N TRP A 168 12.42 16.98 8.70
CA TRP A 168 11.89 15.86 9.50
C TRP A 168 12.71 15.58 10.77
N MET A 169 14.03 15.85 10.77
CA MET A 169 14.87 15.74 11.96
C MET A 169 14.55 16.80 13.01
N GLN A 170 14.13 17.99 12.57
CA GLN A 170 13.63 19.03 13.47
C GLN A 170 12.28 18.61 14.06
N ASP A 171 11.39 18.02 13.26
CA ASP A 171 10.12 17.46 13.77
C ASP A 171 10.36 16.37 14.82
N LEU A 172 11.33 15.47 14.58
CA LEU A 172 11.71 14.45 15.56
C LEU A 172 12.27 15.05 16.84
N LEU A 173 13.09 16.11 16.73
CA LEU A 173 13.61 16.81 17.90
C LEU A 173 12.47 17.40 18.73
N GLU A 174 11.51 18.06 18.10
CA GLU A 174 10.33 18.62 18.75
C GLU A 174 9.46 17.52 19.38
N TRP A 175 9.22 16.45 18.63
CA TRP A 175 8.47 15.28 19.06
C TRP A 175 9.06 14.62 20.32
N PHE A 176 10.37 14.34 20.31
CA PHE A 176 11.05 13.75 21.46
C PHE A 176 11.20 14.73 22.62
N THR A 177 11.34 16.03 22.36
CA THR A 177 11.36 17.04 23.42
C THR A 177 10.04 17.06 24.18
N TRP A 178 8.91 17.01 23.47
CA TRP A 178 7.60 16.91 24.10
C TRP A 178 7.38 15.56 24.80
N TYR A 179 7.43 14.44 24.08
CA TYR A 179 7.01 13.15 24.65
C TYR A 179 8.03 12.54 25.61
N LEU A 180 9.34 12.67 25.36
CA LEU A 180 10.36 12.06 26.23
C LEU A 180 10.78 12.99 27.36
N ARG A 181 10.98 14.27 27.07
CA ARG A 181 11.45 15.27 28.06
C ARG A 181 10.33 16.02 28.76
N GLU A 182 9.11 15.98 28.24
CA GLU A 182 7.96 16.72 28.81
C GLU A 182 8.20 18.24 28.82
N GLU A 183 8.87 18.73 27.77
CA GLU A 183 9.25 20.13 27.58
C GLU A 183 8.74 20.68 26.24
N GLY A 184 8.65 22.01 26.13
CA GLY A 184 8.26 22.68 24.89
C GLY A 184 6.77 22.59 24.56
N PRO A 185 6.35 23.09 23.38
CA PRO A 185 4.98 22.94 22.91
C PRO A 185 4.72 21.52 22.41
N GLN A 186 3.48 21.06 22.53
CA GLN A 186 3.03 19.82 21.88
C GLN A 186 3.15 19.96 20.35
N PRO A 187 3.74 18.99 19.64
CA PRO A 187 3.76 18.98 18.18
C PRO A 187 2.33 18.98 17.62
N ASN A 188 2.14 19.56 16.44
CA ASN A 188 0.86 19.42 15.74
C ASN A 188 0.69 17.97 15.23
N MET A 189 -0.53 17.43 15.31
CA MET A 189 -0.86 16.06 14.86
C MET A 189 -1.28 16.00 13.39
N TRP A 190 -0.85 16.97 12.59
CA TRP A 190 -1.12 17.00 11.15
C TRP A 190 -0.42 15.87 10.44
N THR A 191 -1.09 15.35 9.43
CA THR A 191 -0.58 14.38 8.47
C THR A 191 -0.05 15.15 7.27
N GLU A 192 1.21 14.92 6.93
CA GLU A 192 1.87 15.56 5.79
C GLU A 192 1.97 14.55 4.66
N ILE A 193 1.30 14.85 3.55
CA ILE A 193 1.18 13.96 2.38
C ILE A 193 1.79 14.67 1.18
N GLN A 194 2.58 13.93 0.41
CA GLN A 194 3.09 14.37 -0.88
C GLN A 194 2.29 13.73 -2.03
N ASP A 195 1.88 14.53 -3.01
CA ASP A 195 1.34 14.00 -4.26
C ASP A 195 2.45 13.50 -5.21
N ASN A 196 2.08 12.70 -6.21
CA ASN A 196 3.02 12.13 -7.19
C ASN A 196 3.77 13.19 -8.04
N GLN A 197 3.33 14.46 -8.04
CA GLN A 197 4.01 15.57 -8.73
C GLN A 197 4.85 16.44 -7.78
N GLY A 198 4.98 16.01 -6.53
CA GLY A 198 5.89 16.58 -5.56
C GLY A 198 5.33 17.70 -4.68
N GLN A 199 4.04 18.03 -4.77
CA GLN A 199 3.46 19.04 -3.88
C GLN A 199 3.12 18.42 -2.52
N TRP A 200 3.34 19.20 -1.46
CA TRP A 200 3.06 18.78 -0.09
C TRP A 200 1.84 19.50 0.45
N ARG A 201 1.00 18.77 1.19
CA ARG A 201 -0.15 19.31 1.91
C ARG A 201 -0.24 18.75 3.32
N ALA A 202 -0.79 19.55 4.22
CA ALA A 202 -1.09 19.16 5.60
C ALA A 202 -2.60 18.93 5.77
N THR A 203 -2.97 17.78 6.33
CA THR A 203 -4.36 17.37 6.61
C THR A 203 -4.46 16.77 8.01
N ASP A 204 -5.63 16.78 8.65
CA ASP A 204 -5.78 16.20 9.99
C ASP A 204 -5.72 14.68 10.00
N ARG A 205 -6.16 14.04 8.90
CA ARG A 205 -6.17 12.59 8.72
C ARG A 205 -6.01 12.20 7.25
N TYR A 206 -5.57 10.96 7.03
CA TYR A 206 -5.42 10.38 5.71
C TYR A 206 -5.71 8.86 5.73
N PRO A 207 -6.47 8.30 4.77
CA PRO A 207 -7.38 9.02 3.87
C PRO A 207 -8.30 9.98 4.62
N GLN A 208 -8.74 11.03 3.94
CA GLN A 208 -9.60 12.04 4.55
C GLN A 208 -11.00 11.47 4.83
N ALA A 209 -11.69 12.06 5.81
CA ALA A 209 -13.10 11.76 6.02
C ALA A 209 -13.96 12.65 5.12
N ASP A 210 -15.13 12.15 4.71
CA ASP A 210 -16.17 12.92 4.03
C ASP A 210 -15.71 13.63 2.74
N VAL A 211 -14.78 13.00 2.01
CA VAL A 211 -14.29 13.44 0.69
C VAL A 211 -15.29 13.10 -0.40
N GLU A 212 -15.33 13.96 -1.43
CA GLU A 212 -16.13 13.72 -2.64
C GLU A 212 -15.61 12.47 -3.34
N LYS A 213 -16.54 11.58 -3.72
CA LYS A 213 -16.20 10.32 -4.38
C LYS A 213 -16.50 10.44 -5.86
N ARG A 214 -15.50 10.15 -6.68
CA ARG A 214 -15.67 10.04 -8.12
C ARG A 214 -15.67 8.59 -8.55
N GLU A 215 -16.68 8.23 -9.33
CA GLU A 215 -16.87 6.88 -9.86
C GLU A 215 -16.60 6.88 -11.36
N PHE A 216 -15.96 5.81 -11.83
CA PHE A 216 -15.71 5.52 -13.23
C PHE A 216 -16.20 4.10 -13.50
N ALA A 217 -17.34 3.95 -14.17
CA ALA A 217 -17.87 2.64 -14.50
C ALA A 217 -17.02 2.00 -15.61
N LEU A 218 -16.67 0.72 -15.43
CA LEU A 218 -15.95 -0.05 -16.42
C LEU A 218 -16.87 -0.35 -17.60
N GLY A 219 -16.42 0.00 -18.80
CA GLY A 219 -17.21 -0.07 -20.03
C GLY A 219 -17.90 1.24 -20.41
N GLU A 220 -17.96 2.23 -19.50
CA GLU A 220 -18.48 3.57 -19.77
C GLU A 220 -17.39 4.64 -19.63
N GLU A 221 -17.23 5.27 -18.45
CA GLU A 221 -16.18 6.28 -18.24
C GLU A 221 -14.78 5.70 -18.36
N LEU A 222 -14.62 4.43 -17.98
CA LEU A 222 -13.44 3.62 -18.26
C LEU A 222 -13.74 2.71 -19.44
N ALA A 223 -13.57 3.21 -20.66
CA ALA A 223 -13.91 2.51 -21.89
C ALA A 223 -12.92 1.37 -22.18
N HIS A 224 -13.44 0.22 -22.58
CA HIS A 224 -12.62 -0.88 -23.08
C HIS A 224 -12.34 -0.67 -24.58
N PRO A 225 -11.08 -0.53 -25.03
CA PRO A 225 -10.75 -0.28 -26.44
C PRO A 225 -10.99 -1.49 -27.35
N GLY A 226 -11.43 -2.61 -26.78
CA GLY A 226 -11.66 -3.89 -27.46
C GLY A 226 -10.57 -4.91 -27.16
N GLY A 227 -10.90 -6.19 -27.33
CA GLY A 227 -9.99 -7.29 -26.99
C GLY A 227 -10.71 -8.40 -26.23
N SER A 228 -9.90 -9.23 -25.57
CA SER A 228 -10.40 -10.27 -24.67
C SER A 228 -10.69 -9.64 -23.30
N LEU A 229 -11.79 -10.07 -22.67
CA LEU A 229 -12.08 -9.81 -21.25
C LEU A 229 -11.63 -10.96 -20.33
N LEU A 230 -10.88 -11.93 -20.88
CA LEU A 230 -10.37 -13.07 -20.13
C LEU A 230 -8.94 -12.80 -19.65
N VAL A 231 -8.73 -12.82 -18.33
CA VAL A 231 -7.43 -12.75 -17.66
C VAL A 231 -6.95 -14.17 -17.32
N TYR A 232 -5.73 -14.52 -17.73
CA TYR A 232 -5.08 -15.77 -17.32
C TYR A 232 -3.55 -15.65 -17.38
N PRO A 233 -2.77 -16.57 -16.78
CA PRO A 233 -1.31 -16.52 -16.85
C PRO A 233 -0.79 -16.47 -18.30
N GLY A 234 -0.09 -15.39 -18.64
CA GLY A 234 0.44 -15.14 -19.98
C GLY A 234 -0.56 -14.55 -20.99
N SER A 235 -1.77 -14.17 -20.57
CA SER A 235 -2.69 -13.38 -21.41
C SER A 235 -2.13 -11.96 -21.62
N GLN A 236 -2.66 -11.26 -22.63
CA GLN A 236 -2.55 -9.81 -22.68
C GLN A 236 -3.37 -9.20 -21.54
N ASP A 237 -3.02 -7.99 -21.14
CA ASP A 237 -3.80 -7.23 -20.16
C ASP A 237 -5.19 -6.92 -20.70
N VAL A 238 -6.19 -6.97 -19.82
CA VAL A 238 -7.51 -6.39 -20.08
C VAL A 238 -7.46 -4.92 -19.69
N VAL A 239 -7.63 -4.03 -20.65
CA VAL A 239 -7.39 -2.59 -20.48
C VAL A 239 -8.70 -1.81 -20.50
N PHE A 240 -8.81 -0.81 -19.63
CA PHE A 240 -9.86 0.20 -19.63
C PHE A 240 -9.24 1.59 -19.50
N GLU A 241 -9.74 2.58 -20.24
CA GLU A 241 -9.14 3.91 -20.33
C GLU A 241 -10.21 5.00 -20.26
N THR A 242 -9.91 6.09 -19.57
CA THR A 242 -10.75 7.29 -19.62
C THR A 242 -10.53 8.07 -20.91
N GLU A 243 -11.50 8.91 -21.27
CA GLU A 243 -11.20 10.04 -22.15
C GLU A 243 -10.17 10.98 -21.49
N PRO A 244 -9.42 11.76 -22.28
CA PRO A 244 -8.48 12.75 -21.73
C PRO A 244 -9.17 13.74 -20.80
N PHE A 245 -8.59 13.98 -19.62
CA PHE A 245 -9.17 14.91 -18.66
C PHE A 245 -9.13 16.34 -19.22
N VAL A 246 -10.26 17.05 -19.11
CA VAL A 246 -10.40 18.42 -19.63
C VAL A 246 -9.72 19.48 -18.75
N ALA A 247 -9.38 19.11 -17.52
CA ALA A 247 -8.65 19.90 -16.53
C ALA A 247 -7.82 18.94 -15.65
N GLU A 248 -6.90 19.48 -14.86
CA GLU A 248 -6.19 18.70 -13.85
C GLU A 248 -7.18 17.99 -12.91
N PHE A 249 -6.94 16.72 -12.62
CA PHE A 249 -7.74 15.89 -11.72
C PHE A 249 -6.87 15.35 -10.60
N ARG A 250 -7.34 15.46 -9.34
CA ARG A 250 -6.60 15.03 -8.17
C ARG A 250 -7.41 14.04 -7.36
N PHE A 251 -6.78 12.96 -6.95
CA PHE A 251 -7.42 11.97 -6.11
C PHE A 251 -6.39 11.28 -5.21
N GLY A 252 -6.86 10.67 -4.13
CA GLY A 252 -5.98 9.95 -3.22
C GLY A 252 -6.74 8.98 -2.33
N GLY A 253 -6.15 8.70 -1.18
CA GLY A 253 -6.70 7.79 -0.18
C GLY A 253 -6.46 6.33 -0.55
N LEU A 254 -7.51 5.52 -0.42
CA LEU A 254 -7.52 4.09 -0.73
C LEU A 254 -8.56 3.83 -1.83
N PRO A 255 -8.24 4.05 -3.12
CA PRO A 255 -9.15 3.79 -4.22
C PRO A 255 -9.73 2.38 -4.20
N GLN A 256 -11.00 2.26 -4.56
CA GLN A 256 -11.73 1.00 -4.59
C GLN A 256 -12.00 0.59 -6.03
N LEU A 257 -11.77 -0.67 -6.34
CA LEU A 257 -12.11 -1.24 -7.63
C LEU A 257 -12.96 -2.48 -7.39
N HIS A 258 -14.25 -2.33 -7.62
CA HIS A 258 -15.18 -3.44 -7.53
C HIS A 258 -15.43 -3.93 -8.95
N ILE A 259 -15.33 -5.24 -9.18
CA ILE A 259 -15.49 -5.81 -10.52
C ILE A 259 -16.27 -7.10 -10.42
N ASP A 260 -17.30 -7.26 -11.25
CA ASP A 260 -17.93 -8.55 -11.48
C ASP A 260 -17.02 -9.43 -12.32
N VAL A 261 -16.75 -10.63 -11.81
CA VAL A 261 -15.82 -11.58 -12.42
C VAL A 261 -16.35 -13.00 -12.32
N THR A 262 -16.13 -13.78 -13.38
CA THR A 262 -16.47 -15.20 -13.45
C THR A 262 -15.19 -16.05 -13.50
N PRO A 263 -14.74 -16.60 -12.35
CA PRO A 263 -13.59 -17.50 -12.33
C PRO A 263 -13.94 -18.86 -12.94
N GLN A 264 -13.06 -19.40 -13.78
CA GLN A 264 -13.22 -20.74 -14.37
C GLN A 264 -12.69 -21.87 -13.46
N GLY A 265 -12.10 -21.53 -12.32
CA GLY A 265 -11.57 -22.46 -11.32
C GLY A 265 -12.12 -22.20 -9.92
N SER A 266 -11.53 -22.87 -8.92
CA SER A 266 -11.91 -22.73 -7.50
C SER A 266 -11.29 -21.51 -6.82
N GLY A 267 -10.82 -20.55 -7.62
CA GLY A 267 -10.10 -19.36 -7.21
C GLY A 267 -9.67 -18.59 -8.47
N GLY A 268 -8.55 -17.90 -8.37
CA GLY A 268 -8.05 -17.00 -9.38
C GLY A 268 -7.39 -15.80 -8.71
N GLN A 269 -6.72 -14.97 -9.50
CA GLN A 269 -6.08 -13.77 -9.00
C GLN A 269 -6.21 -12.66 -10.02
N LEU A 270 -6.40 -11.44 -9.51
CA LEU A 270 -6.40 -10.24 -10.30
C LEU A 270 -5.40 -9.25 -9.70
N TYR A 271 -4.55 -8.74 -10.57
CA TYR A 271 -3.71 -7.58 -10.31
C TYR A 271 -4.22 -6.45 -11.20
N ALA A 272 -4.52 -5.31 -10.58
CA ALA A 272 -5.01 -4.10 -11.22
C ALA A 272 -3.91 -3.04 -11.17
N LEU A 273 -3.47 -2.59 -12.35
CA LEU A 273 -2.49 -1.53 -12.53
C LEU A 273 -3.19 -0.24 -12.94
N LEU A 274 -2.99 0.83 -12.18
CA LEU A 274 -3.47 2.17 -12.50
C LEU A 274 -2.32 3.02 -13.03
N GLN A 275 -2.54 3.69 -14.16
CA GLN A 275 -1.51 4.48 -14.84
C GLN A 275 -2.04 5.84 -15.26
N ASP A 276 -1.16 6.84 -15.17
CA ASP A 276 -1.31 8.14 -15.82
C ASP A 276 -0.63 8.08 -17.18
N CYS A 277 -1.35 8.36 -18.26
CA CYS A 277 -0.90 8.21 -19.64
C CYS A 277 -1.02 9.51 -20.43
N ASP A 278 -0.02 9.80 -21.25
CA ASP A 278 0.03 10.92 -22.18
C ASP A 278 0.56 10.49 -23.56
N SER A 279 1.03 11.46 -24.36
CA SER A 279 1.60 11.18 -25.68
C SER A 279 3.00 10.55 -25.64
N GLU A 280 3.71 10.64 -24.52
CA GLU A 280 5.08 10.14 -24.34
C GLU A 280 5.09 8.73 -23.74
N GLY A 281 4.09 8.39 -22.94
CA GLY A 281 3.94 7.04 -22.39
C GLY A 281 2.94 6.97 -21.25
N CYS A 282 3.13 5.97 -20.39
CA CYS A 282 2.33 5.79 -19.20
C CYS A 282 3.24 5.55 -18.00
N ILE A 283 2.93 6.18 -16.86
CA ILE A 283 3.61 5.95 -15.59
C ILE A 283 2.68 5.24 -14.61
N HIS A 284 3.23 4.37 -13.77
CA HIS A 284 2.49 3.73 -12.68
C HIS A 284 2.09 4.78 -11.64
N VAL A 285 0.81 4.84 -11.26
CA VAL A 285 0.34 5.69 -10.15
C VAL A 285 -0.22 4.89 -8.97
N GLY A 286 -0.59 3.63 -9.18
CA GLY A 286 -1.03 2.75 -8.11
C GLY A 286 -1.36 1.35 -8.58
N HIS A 287 -1.43 0.41 -7.65
CA HIS A 287 -1.87 -0.95 -7.95
C HIS A 287 -2.66 -1.60 -6.81
N ALA A 288 -3.40 -2.65 -7.17
CA ALA A 288 -4.14 -3.51 -6.25
C ALA A 288 -3.95 -4.97 -6.67
N ILE A 289 -4.01 -5.89 -5.71
CA ILE A 289 -4.03 -7.32 -5.99
C ILE A 289 -5.05 -8.03 -5.10
N MET A 290 -5.62 -9.12 -5.60
CA MET A 290 -6.59 -9.94 -4.88
C MET A 290 -6.57 -11.39 -5.36
N ASP A 291 -6.50 -12.32 -4.40
CA ASP A 291 -6.92 -13.70 -4.61
C ASP A 291 -8.45 -13.75 -4.50
N LEU A 292 -9.14 -14.32 -5.50
CA LEU A 292 -10.61 -14.29 -5.56
C LEU A 292 -11.30 -15.04 -4.42
N ARG A 293 -10.57 -15.85 -3.66
CA ARG A 293 -11.05 -16.43 -2.40
C ARG A 293 -11.26 -15.36 -1.32
N TYR A 294 -10.86 -14.11 -1.55
CA TYR A 294 -11.09 -12.97 -0.68
C TYR A 294 -11.91 -11.87 -1.38
N HIS A 295 -12.71 -12.24 -2.40
CA HIS A 295 -13.50 -11.30 -3.21
C HIS A 295 -14.44 -10.39 -2.40
N ALA A 296 -14.89 -10.82 -1.22
CA ALA A 296 -15.74 -10.02 -0.35
C ALA A 296 -15.01 -8.81 0.30
N GLY A 297 -13.69 -8.72 0.13
CA GLY A 297 -12.82 -7.77 0.81
C GLY A 297 -12.45 -8.24 2.22
N GLY A 298 -11.50 -7.54 2.85
CA GLY A 298 -11.05 -7.85 4.20
C GLY A 298 -10.19 -9.13 4.28
N THR A 299 -10.26 -9.82 5.43
CA THR A 299 -9.38 -10.96 5.75
C THR A 299 -10.10 -12.31 5.73
N ASP A 300 -11.36 -12.34 5.29
CA ASP A 300 -12.21 -13.52 5.40
C ASP A 300 -12.22 -14.34 4.10
N TYR A 301 -11.64 -15.54 4.17
CA TYR A 301 -11.69 -16.55 3.12
C TYR A 301 -13.13 -16.94 2.74
N GLN A 302 -13.36 -17.07 1.45
CA GLN A 302 -14.60 -17.47 0.80
C GLN A 302 -14.36 -18.64 -0.15
N VAL A 303 -15.34 -19.54 -0.25
CA VAL A 303 -15.33 -20.61 -1.24
C VAL A 303 -15.76 -20.05 -2.60
N VAL A 304 -14.91 -20.20 -3.61
CA VAL A 304 -15.20 -19.79 -4.99
C VAL A 304 -15.67 -21.00 -5.79
N ALA A 305 -16.87 -20.89 -6.37
CA ALA A 305 -17.42 -21.91 -7.27
C ALA A 305 -17.09 -21.56 -8.72
N PRO A 306 -16.47 -22.47 -9.51
CA PRO A 306 -16.20 -22.23 -10.91
C PRO A 306 -17.47 -21.87 -11.70
N GLY A 307 -17.38 -20.84 -12.56
CA GLY A 307 -18.47 -20.41 -13.44
C GLY A 307 -19.58 -19.61 -12.75
N VAL A 308 -19.39 -19.20 -11.49
CA VAL A 308 -20.31 -18.34 -10.76
C VAL A 308 -19.72 -16.94 -10.67
N THR A 309 -20.44 -15.94 -11.19
CA THR A 309 -20.06 -14.53 -11.07
C THR A 309 -20.01 -14.11 -9.60
N ILE A 310 -18.93 -13.43 -9.23
CA ILE A 310 -18.70 -12.83 -7.92
C ILE A 310 -18.25 -11.39 -8.10
N ASN A 311 -18.61 -10.51 -7.16
CA ASN A 311 -18.10 -9.15 -7.13
C ASN A 311 -16.79 -9.11 -6.33
N ALA A 312 -15.67 -8.89 -7.01
CA ALA A 312 -14.34 -8.76 -6.43
C ALA A 312 -14.13 -7.32 -5.94
N LYS A 313 -14.18 -7.13 -4.62
CA LYS A 313 -14.05 -5.82 -3.95
C LYS A 313 -12.59 -5.48 -3.67
N MET A 314 -11.84 -5.15 -4.72
CA MET A 314 -10.43 -4.79 -4.62
C MET A 314 -10.26 -3.39 -4.02
N GLU A 315 -9.18 -3.21 -3.27
CA GLU A 315 -8.74 -1.94 -2.71
C GLU A 315 -7.28 -1.73 -3.10
N PHE A 316 -6.99 -0.58 -3.71
CA PHE A 316 -5.63 -0.19 -4.05
C PHE A 316 -4.80 0.10 -2.80
N LEU A 317 -3.49 -0.05 -2.93
CA LEU A 317 -2.58 0.57 -1.97
C LEU A 317 -2.80 2.09 -1.94
N ALA A 318 -2.49 2.69 -0.80
CA ALA A 318 -2.67 4.12 -0.64
C ALA A 318 -1.86 4.88 -1.69
N MET A 319 -2.43 5.98 -2.21
CA MET A 319 -1.79 6.85 -3.21
C MET A 319 -2.28 8.28 -3.04
N ASP A 320 -1.55 9.26 -3.58
CA ASP A 320 -1.98 10.65 -3.71
C ASP A 320 -1.49 11.16 -5.08
N VAL A 321 -2.44 11.44 -5.97
CA VAL A 321 -2.20 11.47 -7.42
C VAL A 321 -2.79 12.74 -8.03
N VAL A 322 -2.01 13.35 -8.92
CA VAL A 322 -2.38 14.45 -9.81
C VAL A 322 -2.26 13.95 -11.25
N ILE A 323 -3.38 13.97 -11.96
CA ILE A 323 -3.47 13.70 -13.39
C ILE A 323 -3.54 15.04 -14.12
N PRO A 324 -2.51 15.41 -14.91
CA PRO A 324 -2.51 16.65 -15.66
C PRO A 324 -3.64 16.73 -16.69
N GLN A 325 -3.99 17.97 -17.06
CA GLN A 325 -4.92 18.20 -18.16
C GLN A 325 -4.43 17.52 -19.45
N GLY A 326 -5.33 16.82 -20.14
CA GLY A 326 -5.07 16.14 -21.41
C GLY A 326 -4.49 14.73 -21.27
N HIS A 327 -4.16 14.29 -20.06
CA HIS A 327 -3.77 12.91 -19.79
C HIS A 327 -5.00 12.00 -19.64
N THR A 328 -4.79 10.69 -19.73
CA THR A 328 -5.81 9.67 -19.49
C THR A 328 -5.46 8.78 -18.31
N LEU A 329 -6.48 8.24 -17.65
CA LEU A 329 -6.32 7.20 -16.65
C LEU A 329 -6.47 5.84 -17.33
N ARG A 330 -5.48 4.97 -17.18
CA ARG A 330 -5.50 3.60 -17.71
C ARG A 330 -5.52 2.59 -16.58
N LEU A 331 -6.52 1.72 -16.57
CA LEU A 331 -6.62 0.55 -15.72
C LEU A 331 -6.28 -0.71 -16.54
N SER A 332 -5.24 -1.45 -16.14
CA SER A 332 -4.87 -2.72 -16.77
C SER A 332 -5.02 -3.87 -15.79
N LEU A 333 -5.82 -4.89 -16.14
CA LEU A 333 -6.04 -6.10 -15.34
C LEU A 333 -5.23 -7.27 -15.90
N ARG A 334 -4.56 -7.99 -15.01
CA ARG A 334 -3.75 -9.18 -15.33
C ARG A 334 -3.75 -10.19 -14.19
N SER A 335 -3.19 -11.37 -14.43
CA SER A 335 -3.27 -12.51 -13.50
C SER A 335 -2.35 -12.41 -12.29
N THR A 336 -1.27 -11.63 -12.37
CA THR A 336 -0.38 -11.26 -11.26
C THR A 336 0.50 -10.06 -11.68
N GLY A 337 1.22 -9.43 -10.75
CA GLY A 337 2.09 -8.27 -11.01
C GLY A 337 3.12 -8.04 -9.90
N ASP A 338 4.09 -7.17 -10.21
CA ASP A 338 5.20 -6.77 -9.34
C ASP A 338 5.86 -7.93 -8.58
N ASP A 339 5.84 -7.87 -7.25
CA ASP A 339 6.47 -8.78 -6.32
C ASP A 339 5.49 -9.81 -5.73
N TYR A 340 4.30 -9.99 -6.34
CA TYR A 340 3.32 -10.97 -5.88
C TYR A 340 3.44 -12.32 -6.59
N LEU A 341 3.23 -13.40 -5.82
CA LEU A 341 3.14 -14.75 -6.36
C LEU A 341 1.76 -14.99 -6.97
N PRO A 342 1.69 -15.74 -8.09
CA PRO A 342 0.42 -16.28 -8.59
C PRO A 342 -0.33 -17.04 -7.49
N ALA A 343 -1.64 -16.87 -7.40
CA ALA A 343 -2.44 -17.66 -6.45
C ALA A 343 -2.24 -19.17 -6.69
N SER A 344 -2.23 -19.96 -5.60
CA SER A 344 -2.11 -21.44 -5.67
C SER A 344 -3.24 -22.12 -6.45
N THR A 345 -4.35 -21.40 -6.66
CA THR A 345 -5.54 -21.80 -7.42
C THR A 345 -5.73 -20.98 -8.69
N SER A 346 -4.63 -20.43 -9.25
CA SER A 346 -4.62 -19.67 -10.49
C SER A 346 -5.47 -20.34 -11.58
N ALA A 347 -6.45 -19.60 -12.07
CA ALA A 347 -7.40 -20.02 -13.08
C ALA A 347 -7.76 -18.83 -13.98
N PRO A 348 -8.25 -19.06 -15.20
CA PRO A 348 -8.79 -18.00 -16.02
C PRO A 348 -9.95 -17.29 -15.30
N VAL A 349 -9.99 -15.97 -15.41
CA VAL A 349 -11.02 -15.10 -14.83
C VAL A 349 -11.60 -14.25 -15.95
N GLU A 350 -12.91 -14.40 -16.20
CA GLU A 350 -13.63 -13.54 -17.14
C GLU A 350 -14.08 -12.27 -16.41
N ILE A 351 -13.81 -11.12 -17.01
CA ILE A 351 -14.19 -9.80 -16.50
C ILE A 351 -15.54 -9.38 -17.10
N GLU A 352 -16.45 -8.89 -16.27
CA GLU A 352 -17.79 -8.46 -16.67
C GLU A 352 -17.96 -6.95 -16.38
N PRO A 353 -17.71 -6.06 -17.36
CA PRO A 353 -18.01 -4.64 -17.23
C PRO A 353 -19.53 -4.41 -17.08
N GLY A 354 -19.92 -3.37 -16.34
CA GLY A 354 -21.33 -3.06 -16.06
C GLY A 354 -21.51 -2.23 -14.78
N ASP A 355 -22.76 -2.07 -14.36
CA ASP A 355 -23.16 -1.18 -13.25
C ASP A 355 -22.46 -1.49 -11.91
N ASP A 356 -22.12 -2.76 -11.66
CA ASP A 356 -21.45 -3.22 -10.43
C ASP A 356 -19.91 -3.28 -10.56
N SER A 357 -19.38 -2.93 -11.73
CA SER A 357 -17.95 -2.88 -12.05
C SER A 357 -17.47 -1.43 -12.14
N VAL A 358 -16.88 -0.91 -11.05
CA VAL A 358 -16.58 0.51 -10.87
C VAL A 358 -15.24 0.74 -10.19
N LEU A 359 -14.46 1.70 -10.73
CA LEU A 359 -13.35 2.33 -10.02
C LEU A 359 -13.89 3.56 -9.28
N ARG A 360 -13.66 3.61 -7.97
CA ARG A 360 -14.05 4.73 -7.11
C ARG A 360 -12.81 5.31 -6.44
N VAL A 361 -12.66 6.63 -6.57
CA VAL A 361 -11.54 7.39 -5.99
C VAL A 361 -12.08 8.51 -5.10
N ASP A 362 -11.31 8.89 -4.10
CA ASP A 362 -11.59 10.07 -3.27
C ASP A 362 -10.95 11.30 -3.94
N GLU A 363 -11.79 12.20 -4.46
CA GLU A 363 -11.37 13.43 -5.14
C GLU A 363 -10.79 14.43 -4.13
N VAL A 364 -9.62 14.97 -4.45
CA VAL A 364 -8.92 15.96 -3.63
C VAL A 364 -9.25 17.35 -4.18
N ASN A 365 -9.93 18.16 -3.38
CA ASN A 365 -10.21 19.55 -3.75
C ASN A 365 -9.07 20.46 -3.25
N PRO A 366 -8.21 21.00 -4.15
CA PRO A 366 -7.06 21.78 -3.74
C PRO A 366 -7.41 23.11 -3.05
N ASP A 367 -8.62 23.65 -3.23
CA ASP A 367 -9.04 24.94 -2.66
C ASP A 367 -9.25 24.90 -1.15
N ILE A 368 -9.44 23.70 -0.58
CA ILE A 368 -9.67 23.48 0.86
C ILE A 368 -8.46 22.85 1.56
N GLU A 369 -7.40 22.57 0.81
CA GLU A 369 -6.17 21.94 1.30
C GLU A 369 -5.13 22.99 1.71
N HIS A 370 -4.23 22.59 2.61
CA HIS A 370 -3.13 23.43 3.08
C HIS A 370 -1.81 23.02 2.45
N TYR A 371 -1.53 23.54 1.25
CA TYR A 371 -0.27 23.29 0.55
C TYR A 371 0.90 24.10 1.12
N PHE A 372 2.07 23.48 1.13
CA PHE A 372 3.32 24.11 1.53
C PHE A 372 4.49 23.60 0.70
N LEU A 373 5.61 24.32 0.78
CA LEU A 373 6.88 23.90 0.18
C LEU A 373 7.82 23.42 1.29
N PRO A 374 8.42 22.23 1.18
CA PRO A 374 9.43 21.78 2.12
C PRO A 374 10.72 22.62 1.98
N PRO A 375 11.66 22.53 2.94
CA PRO A 375 12.96 23.16 2.81
C PRO A 375 13.65 22.76 1.50
N GLN A 376 14.18 23.75 0.78
CA GLN A 376 14.85 23.50 -0.50
C GLN A 376 16.03 22.53 -0.35
N CYS A 377 16.02 21.43 -1.12
CA CYS A 377 17.17 20.54 -1.19
C CYS A 377 18.34 21.22 -1.92
N ARG A 378 19.47 21.39 -1.22
CA ARG A 378 20.72 21.97 -1.78
C ARG A 378 21.82 20.93 -2.02
N HIS A 379 21.54 19.66 -1.81
CA HIS A 379 22.48 18.59 -2.09
C HIS A 379 22.78 18.52 -3.58
N PRO A 380 24.02 18.20 -4.02
CA PRO A 380 24.35 18.07 -5.45
C PRO A 380 23.39 17.19 -6.24
N ALA A 381 22.85 16.12 -5.64
CA ALA A 381 21.87 15.25 -6.28
C ALA A 381 20.54 15.95 -6.65
N CYS A 382 20.19 17.04 -6.00
CA CYS A 382 18.95 17.80 -6.23
C CYS A 382 19.12 19.02 -7.15
N VAL A 383 20.37 19.44 -7.39
CA VAL A 383 20.67 20.69 -8.11
C VAL A 383 21.54 20.48 -9.36
N ALA A 384 22.09 19.28 -9.53
CA ALA A 384 22.80 18.90 -10.74
C ALA A 384 21.77 18.39 -11.76
N GLU A 385 21.55 19.19 -12.81
CA GLU A 385 21.02 18.72 -14.10
C GLU A 385 22.17 18.20 -14.98
#